data_AF-A0A7C3U7R2-F1
#
_entry.id   AF-A0A7C3U7R2-F1
#
_cell.length_a   1.000
_cell.length_b   1.000
_cell.length_c   1.000
_cell.angle_alpha   90.00
_cell.angle_beta   90.00
_cell.angle_gamma   90.00
#
_symmetry.space_group_name_H-M   'P 1'
#
loop_
_entity.id
_entity.type
_entity.pdbx_description
1 polymer ?
#
loop_
_entity_poly.entity_id
_entity_poly.type
_entity_poly.pdbx_seq_one_letter_code
_entity_poly.pdbx_strand_id
1 'polypeptide(L)'
;MSITRRQFLRTATVAATAIALSACGATPTATPVPPTPTKPPAPTNTPVPAAPTATKAPAVATAAPTATPTAAPTAAPAAQKDTTSPKWLLPGSGGIPLPIVKDKLTMTYWAELSADKPGASMKNFNEALYYIEMEKRTNIHMEFQHPSGSGAPVKEAFNLMMASRKFPDIIEYNWLGGTGNTYEGGGAKAIKDGVIIRLNQLIDQYAPNFKNCLAKNPEMRKQVVNDDGDIYCFPFLRGDPGLLVFWGPIVREDWLKKLNIPVPTTVDEWHDMLVAFKTKDPNGNGKADEIPFSPAWGTGVAAHNAFDQHAFIGAWGIG
;
A
#
# COMPACT_ATOMS: atom_id res chain seq x y z
N MET A 1 -22.55 14.14 -22.01
CA MET A 1 -22.32 13.45 -23.30
C MET A 1 -22.03 11.98 -22.99
N SER A 2 -22.78 11.04 -23.56
CA SER A 2 -22.62 9.60 -23.35
C SER A 2 -21.55 9.08 -24.33
N ILE A 3 -20.51 8.39 -23.83
CA ILE A 3 -19.46 7.80 -24.66
C ILE A 3 -19.70 6.29 -24.72
N THR A 4 -19.80 5.76 -25.94
CA THR A 4 -19.93 4.32 -26.17
C THR A 4 -18.57 3.62 -26.09
N ARG A 5 -18.55 2.31 -25.78
CA ARG A 5 -17.33 1.49 -25.70
C ARG A 5 -16.42 1.60 -26.94
N ARG A 6 -17.01 1.73 -28.14
CA ARG A 6 -16.27 1.95 -29.39
C ARG A 6 -15.65 3.34 -29.50
N GLN A 7 -16.28 4.37 -28.92
CA GLN A 7 -15.74 5.73 -28.92
C GLN A 7 -14.57 5.84 -27.93
N PHE A 8 -14.66 5.23 -26.75
CA PHE A 8 -13.53 5.19 -25.80
C PHE A 8 -12.27 4.55 -26.42
N LEU A 9 -12.42 3.39 -27.07
CA LEU A 9 -11.30 2.68 -27.68
C LEU A 9 -10.73 3.39 -28.93
N ARG A 10 -11.58 4.04 -29.74
CA ARG A 10 -11.12 4.75 -30.96
C ARG A 10 -10.40 6.07 -30.66
N THR A 11 -10.83 6.83 -29.65
CA THR A 11 -10.17 8.09 -29.30
C THR A 11 -8.77 7.84 -28.72
N ALA A 12 -8.58 6.72 -28.00
CA ALA A 12 -7.26 6.30 -27.52
C ALA A 12 -6.29 5.94 -28.67
N THR A 13 -6.78 5.32 -29.76
CA THR A 13 -5.92 4.94 -30.90
C THR A 13 -5.51 6.15 -31.76
N VAL A 14 -6.40 7.13 -31.97
CA VAL A 14 -6.09 8.30 -32.82
C VAL A 14 -5.08 9.26 -32.16
N ALA A 15 -5.10 9.37 -30.83
CA ALA A 15 -4.14 10.20 -30.09
C ALA A 15 -2.70 9.62 -30.13
N ALA A 16 -2.55 8.30 -30.24
CA ALA A 16 -1.24 7.64 -30.30
C ALA A 16 -0.53 7.87 -31.64
N THR A 17 -1.26 7.99 -32.75
CA THR A 17 -0.67 8.11 -34.09
C THR A 17 -0.20 9.54 -34.42
N ALA A 18 -0.67 10.57 -33.69
CA ALA A 18 -0.36 11.97 -34.00
C ALA A 18 0.96 12.49 -33.34
N ILE A 19 1.61 11.71 -32.47
CA ILE A 19 2.79 12.18 -31.71
C ILE A 19 4.12 11.68 -32.33
N ALA A 20 4.08 10.83 -33.36
CA ALA A 20 5.27 10.23 -33.95
C ALA A 20 6.02 11.10 -35.00
N LEU A 21 5.64 12.36 -35.22
CA LEU A 21 6.22 13.18 -36.32
C LEU A 21 6.50 14.64 -35.94
N SER A 22 7.36 14.87 -34.95
CA SER A 22 8.19 16.09 -34.85
C SER A 22 9.31 15.90 -33.83
N ALA A 23 10.38 15.24 -34.25
CA ALA A 23 11.68 15.31 -33.60
C ALA A 23 12.73 15.49 -34.70
N CYS A 24 13.23 16.73 -34.87
CA CYS A 24 14.55 16.98 -35.44
C CYS A 24 15.00 18.41 -35.15
N GLY A 25 16.09 18.53 -34.39
CA GLY A 25 16.93 19.74 -34.39
C GLY A 25 17.05 20.48 -33.05
N ALA A 26 17.89 19.98 -32.13
CA ALA A 26 18.77 20.82 -31.32
C ALA A 26 19.78 19.95 -30.55
N THR A 27 21.07 20.21 -30.79
CA THR A 27 22.24 19.61 -30.14
C THR A 27 22.31 20.00 -28.65
N PRO A 28 22.63 19.09 -27.71
CA PRO A 28 22.74 19.46 -26.30
C PRO A 28 24.11 20.10 -25.99
N THR A 29 24.08 21.28 -25.38
CA THR A 29 25.26 21.91 -24.75
C THR A 29 25.52 21.24 -23.40
N ALA A 30 26.76 20.83 -23.16
CA ALA A 30 27.20 20.15 -21.94
C ALA A 30 27.06 21.05 -20.70
N THR A 31 26.29 20.59 -19.70
CA THR A 31 26.31 21.12 -18.34
C THR A 31 27.42 20.47 -17.50
N PRO A 32 28.06 21.21 -16.58
CA PRO A 32 29.21 20.71 -15.82
C PRO A 32 28.81 19.64 -14.79
N VAL A 33 29.68 18.64 -14.66
CA VAL A 33 29.59 17.52 -13.73
C VAL A 33 29.73 18.03 -12.28
N PRO A 34 28.78 17.73 -11.36
CA PRO A 34 28.97 18.03 -9.94
C PRO A 34 30.07 17.14 -9.34
N PRO A 35 30.85 17.63 -8.36
CA PRO A 35 31.94 16.86 -7.78
C PRO A 35 31.44 15.59 -7.08
N THR A 36 32.21 14.52 -7.26
CA THR A 36 31.99 13.20 -6.63
C THR A 36 31.93 13.34 -5.10
N PRO A 37 30.90 12.82 -4.42
CA PRO A 37 30.86 12.81 -2.96
C PRO A 37 32.02 11.95 -2.43
N THR A 38 32.84 12.53 -1.56
CA THR A 38 33.93 11.85 -0.87
C THR A 38 33.38 10.74 0.02
N LYS A 39 33.90 9.52 -0.19
CA LYS A 39 33.63 8.32 0.62
C LYS A 39 33.82 8.62 2.13
N PRO A 40 32.83 8.37 2.99
CA PRO A 40 33.00 8.45 4.44
C PRO A 40 34.12 7.50 4.90
N PRO A 41 34.89 7.86 5.95
CA PRO A 41 35.91 6.97 6.50
C PRO A 41 35.29 5.63 6.93
N ALA A 42 36.00 4.55 6.67
CA ALA A 42 35.58 3.20 7.06
C ALA A 42 35.38 3.14 8.59
N PRO A 43 34.31 2.47 9.08
CA PRO A 43 34.12 2.31 10.51
C PRO A 43 35.30 1.51 11.09
N THR A 44 35.91 2.05 12.15
CA THR A 44 36.92 1.38 12.95
C THR A 44 36.32 0.11 13.57
N ASN A 45 36.85 -1.05 13.16
CA ASN A 45 36.52 -2.36 13.73
C ASN A 45 36.95 -2.40 15.20
N THR A 46 36.03 -2.03 16.08
CA THR A 46 36.16 -2.35 17.51
C THR A 46 35.63 -3.78 17.67
N PRO A 47 36.39 -4.71 18.27
CA PRO A 47 35.93 -6.09 18.45
C PRO A 47 34.66 -6.13 19.31
N VAL A 48 33.58 -6.67 18.75
CA VAL A 48 32.37 -7.07 19.50
C VAL A 48 32.75 -8.29 20.37
N PRO A 49 32.49 -8.30 21.69
CA PRO A 49 32.70 -9.49 22.50
C PRO A 49 31.81 -10.64 21.99
N ALA A 50 32.39 -11.83 21.90
CA ALA A 50 31.74 -13.02 21.35
C ALA A 50 30.42 -13.34 22.09
N ALA A 51 29.36 -13.58 21.33
CA ALA A 51 28.09 -14.09 21.84
C ALA A 51 28.29 -15.49 22.47
N PRO A 52 27.70 -15.78 23.64
CA PRO A 52 27.72 -17.12 24.20
C PRO A 52 26.99 -18.09 23.26
N THR A 53 27.59 -19.26 23.06
CA THR A 53 27.08 -20.34 22.22
C THR A 53 25.69 -20.78 22.68
N ALA A 54 24.70 -20.62 21.81
CA ALA A 54 23.36 -21.13 22.03
C ALA A 54 23.36 -22.67 21.97
N THR A 55 23.13 -23.31 23.12
CA THR A 55 22.81 -24.73 23.20
C THR A 55 21.41 -24.97 22.64
N LYS A 56 21.32 -26.02 21.80
CA LYS A 56 20.12 -26.46 21.07
C LYS A 56 18.97 -26.77 22.05
N ALA A 57 17.92 -25.95 22.07
CA ALA A 57 16.70 -26.24 22.81
C ALA A 57 15.92 -27.41 22.14
N PRO A 58 15.31 -28.34 22.90
CA PRO A 58 14.58 -29.46 22.33
C PRO A 58 13.23 -29.01 21.75
N ALA A 59 12.79 -29.71 20.71
CA ALA A 59 11.53 -29.49 20.03
C ALA A 59 10.34 -29.74 21.00
N VAL A 60 9.49 -28.73 21.20
CA VAL A 60 8.22 -28.87 21.91
C VAL A 60 7.12 -29.21 20.91
N ALA A 61 6.43 -30.32 21.15
CA ALA A 61 5.32 -30.81 20.36
C ALA A 61 4.15 -29.80 20.33
N THR A 62 3.64 -29.55 19.12
CA THR A 62 2.43 -28.76 18.86
C THR A 62 1.19 -29.50 19.34
N ALA A 63 0.53 -28.99 20.39
CA ALA A 63 -0.83 -29.37 20.75
C ALA A 63 -1.83 -28.56 19.89
N ALA A 64 -2.87 -29.25 19.39
CA ALA A 64 -3.90 -28.68 18.53
C ALA A 64 -4.74 -27.61 19.26
N PRO A 65 -5.15 -26.50 18.60
CA PRO A 65 -5.98 -25.48 19.21
C PRO A 65 -7.42 -25.96 19.38
N THR A 66 -7.91 -25.92 20.62
CA THR A 66 -9.31 -26.18 20.95
C THR A 66 -10.17 -24.98 20.53
N ALA A 67 -11.27 -25.25 19.83
CA ALA A 67 -12.17 -24.23 19.27
C ALA A 67 -12.87 -23.42 20.38
N THR A 68 -12.82 -22.09 20.29
CA THR A 68 -13.64 -21.18 21.10
C THR A 68 -14.94 -20.88 20.34
N PRO A 69 -16.12 -20.87 20.98
CA PRO A 69 -17.39 -20.71 20.27
C PRO A 69 -17.57 -19.30 19.70
N THR A 70 -17.89 -19.24 18.41
CA THR A 70 -18.18 -18.04 17.61
C THR A 70 -19.48 -17.37 18.09
N ALA A 71 -19.39 -16.14 18.58
CA ALA A 71 -20.56 -15.29 18.77
C ALA A 71 -21.11 -14.83 17.42
N ALA A 72 -22.43 -14.92 17.24
CA ALA A 72 -23.13 -14.55 16.01
C ALA A 72 -22.96 -13.06 15.67
N PRO A 73 -22.87 -12.68 14.38
CA PRO A 73 -22.72 -11.29 13.98
C PRO A 73 -23.99 -10.50 14.30
N THR A 74 -23.84 -9.46 15.12
CA THR A 74 -24.90 -8.47 15.36
C THR A 74 -25.13 -7.68 14.08
N ALA A 75 -26.39 -7.56 13.66
CA ALA A 75 -26.80 -6.88 12.44
C ALA A 75 -26.24 -5.45 12.36
N ALA A 76 -25.71 -5.08 11.20
CA ALA A 76 -25.22 -3.73 10.94
C ALA A 76 -26.36 -2.69 11.10
N PRO A 77 -26.13 -1.57 11.82
CA PRO A 77 -27.15 -0.53 11.97
C PRO A 77 -27.46 0.11 10.61
N ALA A 78 -28.74 0.42 10.41
CA ALA A 78 -29.25 1.03 9.18
C ALA A 78 -28.53 2.37 8.90
N ALA A 79 -28.11 2.56 7.65
CA ALA A 79 -27.40 3.75 7.20
C ALA A 79 -28.24 5.01 7.41
N GLN A 80 -27.84 5.84 8.37
CA GLN A 80 -28.34 7.19 8.55
C GLN A 80 -27.82 8.05 7.39
N LYS A 81 -28.72 8.77 6.70
CA LYS A 81 -28.35 9.75 5.64
C LYS A 81 -27.68 10.95 6.29
N ASP A 82 -26.38 10.85 6.52
CA ASP A 82 -25.57 11.97 6.94
C ASP A 82 -25.31 12.88 5.72
N THR A 83 -25.83 14.10 5.75
CA THR A 83 -25.75 15.08 4.65
C THR A 83 -24.48 15.93 4.72
N THR A 84 -23.66 15.77 5.76
CA THR A 84 -22.31 16.34 5.83
C THR A 84 -21.31 15.41 5.19
N SER A 85 -20.58 15.92 4.19
CA SER A 85 -19.41 15.21 3.64
C SER A 85 -18.48 14.82 4.80
N PRO A 86 -18.14 13.54 4.96
CA PRO A 86 -17.30 13.12 6.07
C PRO A 86 -15.96 13.85 6.05
N LYS A 87 -15.38 14.11 7.22
CA LYS A 87 -14.13 14.88 7.38
C LYS A 87 -12.93 14.28 6.61
N TRP A 88 -12.97 12.98 6.32
CA TRP A 88 -11.96 12.28 5.51
C TRP A 88 -12.16 12.43 4.00
N LEU A 89 -13.26 13.04 3.55
CA LEU A 89 -13.54 13.26 2.14
C LEU A 89 -12.73 14.44 1.60
N LEU A 90 -12.04 14.23 0.47
CA LEU A 90 -11.17 15.24 -0.12
C LEU A 90 -12.00 16.44 -0.63
N PRO A 91 -11.59 17.70 -0.34
CA PRO A 91 -12.35 18.88 -0.75
C PRO A 91 -12.56 18.96 -2.26
N GLY A 92 -13.80 18.94 -2.73
CA GLY A 92 -14.13 19.02 -4.16
C GLY A 92 -14.46 17.67 -4.83
N SER A 93 -14.68 16.62 -4.04
CA SER A 93 -15.32 15.39 -4.51
C SER A 93 -16.85 15.54 -4.56
N GLY A 94 -17.45 15.27 -5.71
CA GLY A 94 -18.91 15.27 -5.90
C GLY A 94 -19.34 15.88 -7.23
N GLY A 95 -20.64 15.96 -7.51
CA GLY A 95 -21.16 16.72 -8.65
C GLY A 95 -21.05 16.07 -10.03
N ILE A 96 -20.56 14.83 -10.13
CA ILE A 96 -20.74 14.02 -11.34
C ILE A 96 -22.17 13.46 -11.33
N PRO A 97 -22.98 13.70 -12.38
CA PRO A 97 -24.32 13.15 -12.45
C PRO A 97 -24.27 11.62 -12.46
N LEU A 98 -25.13 11.00 -11.66
CA LEU A 98 -25.29 9.54 -11.59
C LEU A 98 -26.63 9.14 -12.25
N PRO A 99 -26.69 8.03 -12.98
CA PRO A 99 -25.58 7.10 -13.27
C PRO A 99 -24.56 7.69 -14.26
N ILE A 100 -23.32 7.22 -14.19
CA ILE A 100 -22.22 7.69 -15.05
C ILE A 100 -22.49 7.30 -16.51
N VAL A 101 -23.01 6.09 -16.72
CA VAL A 101 -23.40 5.57 -18.04
C VAL A 101 -24.89 5.29 -18.10
N LYS A 102 -25.51 5.62 -19.24
CA LYS A 102 -26.95 5.37 -19.46
C LYS A 102 -27.25 3.88 -19.61
N ASP A 103 -26.45 3.21 -20.44
CA ASP A 103 -26.54 1.77 -20.66
C ASP A 103 -25.54 1.06 -19.77
N LYS A 104 -25.91 -0.11 -19.25
CA LYS A 104 -25.05 -0.91 -18.37
C LYS A 104 -23.74 -1.22 -19.10
N LEU A 105 -22.62 -0.79 -18.52
CA LEU A 105 -21.28 -1.03 -19.06
C LEU A 105 -20.60 -2.12 -18.24
N THR A 106 -20.10 -3.16 -18.89
CA THR A 106 -19.26 -4.18 -18.23
C THR A 106 -17.79 -3.94 -18.57
N MET A 107 -16.91 -3.98 -17.57
CA MET A 107 -15.46 -3.86 -17.71
C MET A 107 -14.75 -4.96 -16.92
N THR A 108 -13.64 -5.45 -17.45
CA THR A 108 -12.78 -6.41 -16.76
C THR A 108 -11.75 -5.71 -15.88
N TYR A 109 -11.57 -6.19 -14.66
CA TYR A 109 -10.67 -5.57 -13.67
C TYR A 109 -9.79 -6.64 -13.01
N TRP A 110 -8.50 -6.62 -13.33
CA TRP A 110 -7.51 -7.42 -12.61
C TRP A 110 -7.01 -6.72 -11.35
N ALA A 111 -7.19 -7.36 -10.21
CA ALA A 111 -6.80 -6.84 -8.90
C ALA A 111 -6.49 -7.99 -7.95
N GLU A 112 -5.44 -7.84 -7.15
CA GLU A 112 -5.08 -8.81 -6.11
C GLU A 112 -6.17 -8.89 -5.02
N LEU A 113 -6.67 -10.10 -4.78
CA LEU A 113 -7.52 -10.41 -3.63
C LEU A 113 -6.65 -11.14 -2.60
N SER A 114 -5.98 -10.38 -1.72
CA SER A 114 -5.11 -11.00 -0.71
C SER A 114 -5.85 -12.07 0.09
N ALA A 115 -5.28 -13.27 0.15
CA ALA A 115 -5.94 -14.46 0.66
C ALA A 115 -6.30 -14.36 2.16
N ASP A 116 -5.49 -13.60 2.89
CA ASP A 116 -5.47 -13.47 4.35
C ASP A 116 -6.37 -12.34 4.90
N LYS A 117 -6.83 -11.42 4.04
CA LYS A 117 -7.69 -10.29 4.44
C LYS A 117 -9.09 -10.42 3.81
N PRO A 118 -9.39 -9.85 2.64
CA PRO A 118 -10.70 -10.05 2.02
C PRO A 118 -10.89 -11.51 1.62
N GLY A 119 -9.86 -12.21 1.15
CA GLY A 119 -9.93 -13.62 0.73
C GLY A 119 -10.39 -14.60 1.81
N ALA A 120 -10.28 -14.23 3.09
CA ALA A 120 -10.80 -15.02 4.21
C ALA A 120 -12.34 -15.00 4.32
N SER A 121 -12.99 -13.98 3.76
CA SER A 121 -14.43 -13.73 3.91
C SER A 121 -15.20 -13.64 2.60
N MET A 122 -14.52 -13.42 1.47
CA MET A 122 -15.12 -13.29 0.15
C MET A 122 -14.24 -13.91 -0.92
N LYS A 123 -14.87 -14.44 -1.97
CA LYS A 123 -14.15 -15.03 -3.11
C LYS A 123 -13.97 -14.05 -4.27
N ASN A 124 -14.78 -12.99 -4.29
CA ASN A 124 -14.74 -11.98 -5.32
C ASN A 124 -15.11 -10.61 -4.75
N PHE A 125 -14.48 -9.55 -5.26
CA PHE A 125 -14.82 -8.18 -4.85
C PHE A 125 -16.26 -7.78 -5.13
N ASN A 126 -16.95 -8.42 -6.09
CA ASN A 126 -18.39 -8.20 -6.31
C ASN A 126 -19.28 -8.60 -5.12
N GLU A 127 -18.77 -9.36 -4.15
CA GLU A 127 -19.48 -9.67 -2.91
C GLU A 127 -19.40 -8.54 -1.87
N ALA A 128 -18.44 -7.61 -2.02
CA ALA A 128 -18.29 -6.51 -1.09
C ALA A 128 -19.38 -5.45 -1.30
N LEU A 129 -20.00 -5.01 -0.20
CA LEU A 129 -21.07 -4.00 -0.21
C LEU A 129 -20.67 -2.72 -0.94
N TYR A 130 -19.39 -2.34 -0.86
CA TYR A 130 -18.84 -1.19 -1.56
C TYR A 130 -19.03 -1.31 -3.08
N TYR A 131 -18.64 -2.44 -3.70
CA TYR A 131 -18.74 -2.63 -5.14
C TYR A 131 -20.19 -2.81 -5.61
N ILE A 132 -21.03 -3.46 -4.80
CA ILE A 132 -22.48 -3.59 -5.08
C ILE A 132 -23.13 -2.20 -5.16
N GLU A 133 -22.82 -1.32 -4.21
CA GLU A 133 -23.38 0.04 -4.18
C GLU A 133 -22.79 0.92 -5.30
N MET A 134 -21.49 0.77 -5.61
CA MET A 134 -20.87 1.44 -6.75
C MET A 134 -21.51 1.05 -8.08
N GLU A 135 -21.77 -0.23 -8.34
CA GLU A 135 -22.43 -0.67 -9.57
C GLU A 135 -23.82 -0.03 -9.69
N LYS A 136 -24.63 -0.04 -8.62
CA LYS A 136 -25.96 0.59 -8.62
C LYS A 136 -25.90 2.10 -8.93
N ARG A 137 -24.93 2.80 -8.37
CA ARG A 137 -24.77 4.25 -8.54
C ARG A 137 -24.22 4.64 -9.90
N THR A 138 -23.27 3.87 -10.42
CA THR A 138 -22.53 4.23 -11.64
C THR A 138 -23.11 3.59 -12.90
N ASN A 139 -23.87 2.50 -12.74
CA ASN A 139 -24.34 1.60 -13.80
C ASN A 139 -23.19 0.90 -14.56
N ILE A 140 -22.05 0.71 -13.89
CA ILE A 140 -20.89 0.01 -14.43
C ILE A 140 -20.66 -1.27 -13.61
N HIS A 141 -20.66 -2.41 -14.28
CA HIS A 141 -20.36 -3.73 -13.70
C HIS A 141 -18.88 -4.07 -13.90
N MET A 142 -18.24 -4.56 -12.84
CA MET A 142 -16.85 -4.99 -12.86
C MET A 142 -16.77 -6.51 -12.87
N GLU A 143 -16.14 -7.07 -13.90
CA GLU A 143 -15.74 -8.48 -13.93
C GLU A 143 -14.34 -8.61 -13.35
N PHE A 144 -14.26 -8.92 -12.06
CA PHE A 144 -12.98 -9.04 -11.37
C PHE A 144 -12.23 -10.32 -11.72
N GLN A 145 -10.95 -10.16 -12.03
CA GLN A 145 -9.99 -11.24 -12.25
C GLN A 145 -8.98 -11.22 -11.11
N HIS A 146 -9.14 -12.14 -10.16
CA HIS A 146 -8.26 -12.23 -9.00
C HIS A 146 -7.18 -13.29 -9.23
N PRO A 147 -5.88 -12.92 -9.17
CA PRO A 147 -4.83 -13.92 -9.08
C PRO A 147 -4.96 -14.68 -7.75
N SER A 148 -4.66 -15.98 -7.76
CA SER A 148 -4.71 -16.81 -6.56
C SER A 148 -3.53 -16.53 -5.63
N GLY A 149 -3.79 -16.41 -4.33
CA GLY A 149 -2.77 -16.23 -3.30
C GLY A 149 -2.35 -14.78 -3.07
N SER A 150 -1.22 -14.60 -2.39
CA SER A 150 -0.65 -13.28 -2.03
C SER A 150 0.86 -13.29 -2.34
N GLY A 151 1.45 -12.17 -2.74
CA GLY A 151 2.90 -12.07 -2.95
C GLY A 151 3.41 -12.73 -4.25
N ALA A 152 4.33 -13.69 -4.17
CA ALA A 152 4.99 -14.25 -5.36
C ALA A 152 4.03 -14.85 -6.43
N PRO A 153 2.98 -15.61 -6.07
CA PRO A 153 2.00 -16.11 -7.05
C PRO A 153 1.31 -14.99 -7.84
N VAL A 154 1.08 -13.83 -7.22
CA VAL A 154 0.47 -12.67 -7.88
C VAL A 154 1.40 -12.11 -8.95
N LYS A 155 2.71 -12.07 -8.67
CA LYS A 155 3.72 -11.66 -9.64
C LYS A 155 3.83 -12.62 -10.82
N GLU A 156 3.74 -13.93 -10.57
CA GLU A 156 3.72 -14.94 -11.64
C GLU A 156 2.49 -14.80 -12.54
N ALA A 157 1.31 -14.63 -11.95
CA ALA A 157 0.07 -14.39 -12.68
C ALA A 157 0.14 -13.09 -13.49
N PHE A 158 0.70 -12.02 -12.92
CA PHE A 158 0.94 -10.77 -13.63
C PHE A 158 1.89 -10.95 -14.82
N ASN A 159 3.01 -11.66 -14.63
CA ASN A 159 3.97 -11.94 -15.70
C ASN A 159 3.36 -12.77 -16.84
N LEU A 160 2.48 -13.73 -16.50
CA LEU A 160 1.74 -14.49 -17.50
C LEU A 160 0.77 -13.61 -18.30
N MET A 161 0.06 -12.70 -17.63
CA MET A 161 -0.79 -11.70 -18.29
C MET A 161 0.04 -10.83 -19.24
N MET A 162 1.20 -10.34 -18.79
CA MET A 162 2.15 -9.57 -19.61
C MET A 162 2.61 -10.33 -20.85
N ALA A 163 3.00 -11.60 -20.69
CA ALA A 163 3.45 -12.44 -21.80
C ALA A 163 2.34 -12.71 -22.83
N SER A 164 1.10 -12.91 -22.35
CA SER A 164 -0.06 -13.20 -23.22
C SER A 164 -0.52 -11.99 -24.04
N ARG A 165 -0.22 -10.76 -23.57
CA ARG A 165 -0.75 -9.48 -24.07
C ARG A 165 -2.28 -9.41 -24.17
N LYS A 166 -3.01 -10.29 -23.46
CA LYS A 166 -4.47 -10.24 -23.32
C LYS A 166 -4.78 -9.50 -22.04
N PHE A 167 -4.80 -8.17 -22.13
CA PHE A 167 -5.02 -7.32 -20.97
C PHE A 167 -6.51 -7.17 -20.64
N PRO A 168 -6.87 -7.11 -19.35
CA PRO A 168 -8.16 -6.61 -18.91
C PRO A 168 -8.27 -5.10 -19.19
N ASP A 169 -9.46 -4.54 -19.01
CA ASP A 169 -9.70 -3.11 -19.19
C ASP A 169 -9.02 -2.28 -18.08
N ILE A 170 -8.91 -2.83 -16.86
CA ILE A 170 -8.28 -2.19 -15.69
C ILE A 170 -7.31 -3.16 -15.03
N ILE A 171 -6.11 -2.68 -14.69
CA ILE A 171 -5.09 -3.43 -13.94
C ILE A 171 -4.71 -2.61 -12.69
N GLU A 172 -4.98 -3.15 -11.52
CA GLU A 172 -4.43 -2.66 -10.26
C GLU A 172 -3.15 -3.41 -9.92
N TYR A 173 -2.04 -2.67 -10.00
CA TYR A 173 -0.72 -3.21 -9.72
C TYR A 173 0.21 -2.07 -9.27
N ASN A 174 1.36 -2.43 -8.69
CA ASN A 174 2.35 -1.43 -8.32
C ASN A 174 3.23 -1.07 -9.54
N TRP A 175 2.99 0.12 -10.07
CA TRP A 175 3.68 0.66 -11.24
C TRP A 175 4.89 1.53 -10.88
N LEU A 176 5.26 1.69 -9.60
CA LEU A 176 6.37 2.58 -9.20
C LEU A 176 7.77 1.98 -9.49
N GLY A 177 7.83 0.69 -9.85
CA GLY A 177 9.10 -0.03 -10.00
C GLY A 177 9.77 -0.36 -8.66
N GLY A 178 10.94 -1.00 -8.71
CA GLY A 178 11.71 -1.39 -7.53
C GLY A 178 11.61 -2.88 -7.18
N THR A 179 11.70 -3.20 -5.89
CA THR A 179 11.72 -4.58 -5.38
C THR A 179 10.32 -5.07 -5.01
N GLY A 180 10.00 -6.32 -5.35
CA GLY A 180 8.74 -6.97 -5.00
C GLY A 180 7.79 -7.16 -6.18
N ASN A 181 6.49 -6.98 -5.91
CA ASN A 181 5.39 -7.10 -6.88
C ASN A 181 5.20 -5.78 -7.63
N THR A 182 6.19 -5.42 -8.45
CA THR A 182 6.18 -4.17 -9.22
C THR A 182 6.43 -4.42 -10.69
N TYR A 183 5.98 -3.50 -11.55
CA TYR A 183 6.35 -3.52 -12.96
C TYR A 183 7.81 -3.09 -13.13
N GLU A 184 8.62 -3.93 -13.77
CA GLU A 184 10.04 -3.65 -13.98
C GLU A 184 10.23 -2.42 -14.89
N GLY A 185 11.03 -1.46 -14.44
CA GLY A 185 11.20 -0.16 -15.11
C GLY A 185 10.08 0.85 -14.89
N GLY A 186 9.10 0.55 -14.04
CA GLY A 186 8.09 1.48 -13.56
C GLY A 186 7.08 1.95 -14.62
N GLY A 187 6.26 2.93 -14.25
CA GLY A 187 5.11 3.39 -15.04
C GLY A 187 5.52 3.98 -16.39
N ALA A 188 6.65 4.71 -16.45
CA ALA A 188 7.15 5.27 -17.70
C ALA A 188 7.49 4.17 -18.73
N LYS A 189 8.08 3.05 -18.28
CA LYS A 189 8.32 1.90 -19.17
C LYS A 189 7.01 1.21 -19.55
N ALA A 190 6.08 1.05 -18.61
CA ALA A 190 4.78 0.43 -18.90
C ALA A 190 3.98 1.19 -19.97
N ILE A 191 4.07 2.52 -20.00
CA ILE A 191 3.49 3.35 -21.08
C ILE A 191 4.22 3.10 -22.41
N LYS A 192 5.56 3.13 -22.41
CA LYS A 192 6.38 2.90 -23.62
C LYS A 192 6.18 1.52 -24.22
N ASP A 193 5.99 0.51 -23.38
CA ASP A 193 5.71 -0.88 -23.77
C ASP A 193 4.25 -1.09 -24.24
N GLY A 194 3.40 -0.06 -24.11
CA GLY A 194 1.99 -0.10 -24.49
C GLY A 194 1.13 -0.97 -23.58
N VAL A 195 1.56 -1.20 -22.33
CA VAL A 195 0.83 -1.99 -21.33
C VAL A 195 -0.26 -1.14 -20.67
N ILE A 196 0.06 0.11 -20.36
CA ILE A 196 -0.87 1.09 -19.78
C ILE A 196 -0.90 2.36 -20.63
N ILE A 197 -1.94 3.17 -20.44
CA ILE A 197 -2.10 4.44 -21.15
C ILE A 197 -1.79 5.63 -20.24
N ARG A 198 -1.34 6.73 -20.84
CA ARG A 198 -1.23 8.02 -20.17
C ARG A 198 -2.64 8.58 -19.89
N LEU A 199 -2.88 9.04 -18.66
CA LEU A 199 -4.18 9.49 -18.17
C LEU A 199 -4.38 11.00 -18.17
N ASN A 200 -3.35 11.83 -18.40
CA ASN A 200 -3.44 13.30 -18.25
C ASN A 200 -4.66 13.91 -18.96
N GLN A 201 -4.82 13.64 -20.26
CA GLN A 201 -5.93 14.19 -21.04
C GLN A 201 -7.29 13.63 -20.60
N LEU A 202 -7.35 12.35 -20.22
CA LEU A 202 -8.58 11.71 -19.73
C LEU A 202 -9.00 12.29 -18.38
N ILE A 203 -8.04 12.56 -17.50
CA ILE A 203 -8.29 13.19 -16.20
C ILE A 203 -8.81 14.62 -16.39
N ASP A 204 -8.20 15.37 -17.31
CA ASP A 204 -8.62 16.73 -17.62
C ASP A 204 -10.05 16.83 -18.15
N GLN A 205 -10.49 15.83 -18.92
CA GLN A 205 -11.82 15.80 -19.54
C GLN A 205 -12.89 15.16 -18.65
N TYR A 206 -12.57 14.07 -17.95
CA TYR A 206 -13.56 13.17 -17.36
C TYR A 206 -13.43 12.97 -15.84
N ALA A 207 -12.32 13.38 -15.21
CA ALA A 207 -12.11 13.18 -13.77
C ALA A 207 -12.01 14.50 -13.00
N PRO A 208 -13.07 15.36 -13.00
CA PRO A 208 -13.03 16.68 -12.37
C PRO A 208 -12.74 16.61 -10.87
N ASN A 209 -13.24 15.57 -10.18
CA ASN A 209 -12.98 15.34 -8.76
C ASN A 209 -11.50 15.12 -8.47
N PHE A 210 -10.86 14.25 -9.26
CA PHE A 210 -9.45 13.92 -9.09
C PHE A 210 -8.57 15.12 -9.46
N LYS A 211 -8.88 15.80 -10.57
CA LYS A 211 -8.21 17.02 -10.99
C LYS A 211 -8.27 18.10 -9.91
N ASN A 212 -9.46 18.35 -9.35
CA ASN A 212 -9.64 19.34 -8.28
C ASN A 212 -8.86 18.95 -7.01
N CYS A 213 -8.82 17.66 -6.67
CA CYS A 213 -8.01 17.18 -5.55
C CYS A 213 -6.52 17.48 -5.75
N LEU A 214 -5.96 17.15 -6.92
CA LEU A 214 -4.54 17.42 -7.19
C LEU A 214 -4.23 18.92 -7.27
N ALA A 215 -5.17 19.74 -7.77
CA ALA A 215 -5.00 21.19 -7.84
C ALA A 215 -4.95 21.84 -6.45
N LYS A 216 -5.74 21.35 -5.49
CA LYS A 216 -5.73 21.84 -4.10
C LYS A 216 -4.56 21.31 -3.28
N ASN A 217 -3.92 20.23 -3.73
CA ASN A 217 -2.84 19.57 -3.01
C ASN A 217 -1.58 19.42 -3.91
N PRO A 218 -0.80 20.51 -4.14
CA PRO A 218 0.36 20.49 -5.02
C PRO A 218 1.42 19.44 -4.64
N GLU A 219 1.62 19.20 -3.34
CA GLU A 219 2.55 18.18 -2.86
C GLU A 219 2.10 16.76 -3.22
N MET A 220 0.79 16.48 -3.13
CA MET A 220 0.26 15.20 -3.62
C MET A 220 0.46 15.10 -5.13
N ARG A 221 0.20 16.16 -5.89
CA ARG A 221 0.42 16.17 -7.34
C ARG A 221 1.86 15.81 -7.71
N LYS A 222 2.87 16.32 -6.99
CA LYS A 222 4.28 15.96 -7.21
C LYS A 222 4.57 14.48 -7.00
N GLN A 223 3.87 13.81 -6.08
CA GLN A 223 4.04 12.38 -5.83
C GLN A 223 3.31 11.49 -6.85
N VAL A 224 2.26 12.01 -7.49
CA VAL A 224 1.45 11.28 -8.47
C VAL A 224 2.03 11.37 -9.89
N VAL A 225 2.68 12.48 -10.22
CA VAL A 225 3.25 12.75 -11.53
C VAL A 225 4.68 12.22 -11.57
N ASN A 226 5.03 11.44 -12.61
CA ASN A 226 6.41 11.01 -12.81
C ASN A 226 7.31 12.12 -13.37
N ASP A 227 8.61 11.84 -13.51
CA ASP A 227 9.60 12.80 -14.04
C ASP A 227 9.26 13.29 -15.46
N ASP A 228 8.57 12.46 -16.26
CA ASP A 228 8.13 12.79 -17.62
C ASP A 228 6.85 13.67 -17.64
N GLY A 229 6.25 13.96 -16.48
CA GLY A 229 5.02 14.75 -16.38
C GLY A 229 3.73 13.95 -16.60
N ASP A 230 3.82 12.61 -16.61
CA ASP A 230 2.72 11.69 -16.87
C ASP A 230 2.02 11.27 -15.58
N ILE A 231 0.70 11.14 -15.66
CA ILE A 231 -0.12 10.42 -14.70
C ILE A 231 -0.58 9.15 -15.40
N TYR A 232 -0.34 7.99 -14.80
CA TYR A 232 -0.60 6.68 -15.41
C TYR A 232 -1.46 5.74 -14.55
N CYS A 233 -1.77 6.12 -13.31
CA CYS A 233 -2.69 5.38 -12.45
C CYS A 233 -3.49 6.33 -11.54
N PHE A 234 -4.54 5.79 -10.92
CA PHE A 234 -5.20 6.43 -9.79
C PHE A 234 -4.56 5.91 -8.50
N PRO A 235 -3.86 6.77 -7.74
CA PRO A 235 -3.14 6.34 -6.55
C PRO A 235 -4.05 6.31 -5.32
N PHE A 236 -3.61 5.59 -4.30
CA PHE A 236 -4.21 5.68 -2.97
C PHE A 236 -3.77 6.97 -2.28
N LEU A 237 -4.64 7.97 -2.25
CA LEU A 237 -4.38 9.27 -1.63
C LEU A 237 -4.75 9.27 -0.14
N ARG A 238 -3.81 9.69 0.71
CA ARG A 238 -4.03 9.87 2.14
C ARG A 238 -4.21 11.36 2.44
N GLY A 239 -5.47 11.79 2.55
CA GLY A 239 -5.85 13.18 2.74
C GLY A 239 -5.63 13.73 4.16
N ASP A 240 -5.68 12.85 5.16
CA ASP A 240 -5.55 13.20 6.57
C ASP A 240 -4.13 12.88 7.06
N PRO A 241 -3.40 13.82 7.70
CA PRO A 241 -2.09 13.56 8.28
C PRO A 241 -2.06 12.36 9.24
N GLY A 242 -3.16 12.09 9.95
CA GLY A 242 -3.29 10.92 10.83
C GLY A 242 -3.21 9.58 10.08
N LEU A 243 -3.53 9.54 8.79
CA LEU A 243 -3.36 8.35 7.95
C LEU A 243 -1.90 8.13 7.52
N LEU A 244 -1.04 9.14 7.66
CA LEU A 244 0.39 9.03 7.38
C LEU A 244 1.13 8.32 8.53
N VAL A 245 0.59 8.39 9.76
CA VAL A 245 1.09 7.66 10.93
C VAL A 245 0.33 6.35 11.05
N PHE A 246 0.80 5.33 10.34
CA PHE A 246 0.16 4.01 10.37
C PHE A 246 0.79 3.08 11.40
N TRP A 247 2.04 3.32 11.82
CA TRP A 247 2.82 2.47 12.72
C TRP A 247 3.51 3.26 13.84
N GLY A 248 3.75 2.57 14.96
CA GLY A 248 4.49 3.09 16.10
C GLY A 248 4.66 2.02 17.20
N PRO A 249 5.54 2.25 18.19
CA PRO A 249 5.69 1.37 19.33
C PRO A 249 4.40 1.33 20.16
N ILE A 250 4.02 0.14 20.62
CA ILE A 250 2.86 -0.10 21.47
C ILE A 250 3.34 -0.83 22.72
N VAL A 251 2.85 -0.42 23.89
CA VAL A 251 3.25 -0.97 25.19
C VAL A 251 2.03 -1.46 25.98
N ARG A 252 2.24 -2.50 26.79
CA ARG A 252 1.26 -3.02 27.75
C ARG A 252 1.14 -2.11 28.98
N GLU A 253 0.18 -1.19 28.93
CA GLU A 253 -0.07 -0.23 30.03
C GLU A 253 -0.40 -0.93 31.36
N ASP A 254 -1.07 -2.07 31.30
CA ASP A 254 -1.40 -2.89 32.48
C ASP A 254 -0.15 -3.47 33.15
N TRP A 255 0.86 -3.86 32.37
CA TRP A 255 2.14 -4.34 32.90
C TRP A 255 2.96 -3.20 33.51
N LEU A 256 2.94 -2.01 32.90
CA LEU A 256 3.54 -0.80 33.46
C LEU A 256 2.96 -0.50 34.85
N LYS A 257 1.63 -0.50 34.97
CA LYS A 257 0.93 -0.26 36.25
C LYS A 257 1.24 -1.31 37.30
N LYS A 258 1.28 -2.60 36.94
CA LYS A 258 1.58 -3.67 37.90
C LYS A 258 3.00 -3.59 38.47
N LEU A 259 3.95 -3.16 37.64
CA LEU A 259 5.36 -3.04 38.02
C LEU A 259 5.75 -1.64 38.53
N ASN A 260 4.79 -0.71 38.59
CA ASN A 260 5.01 0.72 38.91
C ASN A 260 6.09 1.38 38.03
N ILE A 261 6.11 1.06 36.74
CA ILE A 261 7.03 1.65 35.76
C ILE A 261 6.31 2.79 35.04
N PRO A 262 6.89 4.01 34.98
CA PRO A 262 6.32 5.10 34.18
C PRO A 262 6.38 4.78 32.68
N VAL A 263 5.58 5.48 31.86
CA VAL A 263 5.65 5.33 30.40
C VAL A 263 7.04 5.78 29.93
N PRO A 264 7.80 4.92 29.21
CA PRO A 264 9.16 5.24 28.80
C PRO A 264 9.18 6.33 27.72
N THR A 265 10.10 7.27 27.87
CA THR A 265 10.32 8.43 27.00
C THR A 265 11.68 8.40 26.31
N THR A 266 12.62 7.55 26.77
CA THR A 266 13.97 7.38 26.20
C THR A 266 14.25 5.93 25.85
N VAL A 267 15.23 5.68 24.97
CA VAL A 267 15.62 4.31 24.59
C VAL A 267 16.11 3.51 25.80
N ASP A 268 16.80 4.15 26.74
CA ASP A 268 17.26 3.52 27.97
C ASP A 268 16.08 3.12 28.87
N GLU A 269 15.07 3.99 29.01
CA GLU A 269 13.83 3.66 29.73
C GLU A 269 13.06 2.53 29.05
N TRP A 270 13.04 2.49 27.72
CA TRP A 270 12.49 1.37 26.96
C TRP A 270 13.24 0.07 27.24
N HIS A 271 14.58 0.10 27.26
CA HIS A 271 15.39 -1.07 27.62
C HIS A 271 15.07 -1.56 29.03
N ASP A 272 15.07 -0.68 30.02
CA ASP A 272 14.82 -1.04 31.42
C ASP A 272 13.41 -1.59 31.64
N MET A 273 12.42 -1.00 30.95
CA MET A 273 11.05 -1.52 30.92
C MET A 273 11.00 -2.95 30.35
N LEU A 274 11.66 -3.20 29.21
CA LEU A 274 11.68 -4.52 28.58
C LEU A 274 12.38 -5.57 29.46
N VAL A 275 13.46 -5.19 30.15
CA VAL A 275 14.14 -6.05 31.13
C VAL A 275 13.22 -6.36 32.31
N ALA A 276 12.48 -5.36 32.81
CA ALA A 276 11.52 -5.57 33.89
C ALA A 276 10.38 -6.51 33.47
N PHE A 277 9.86 -6.37 32.24
CA PHE A 277 8.86 -7.31 31.71
C PHE A 277 9.41 -8.73 31.62
N LYS A 278 10.70 -8.92 31.34
CA LYS A 278 11.30 -10.26 31.27
C LYS A 278 11.49 -10.93 32.63
N THR A 279 11.70 -10.13 33.68
CA THR A 279 12.25 -10.62 34.95
C THR A 279 11.29 -10.53 36.13
N LYS A 280 10.25 -9.69 36.04
CA LYS A 280 9.35 -9.39 37.17
C LYS A 280 7.95 -10.01 37.05
N ASP A 281 7.75 -10.97 36.14
CA ASP A 281 6.48 -11.70 35.98
C ASP A 281 5.24 -10.77 35.98
N PRO A 282 5.19 -9.78 35.06
CA PRO A 282 4.04 -8.89 34.98
C PRO A 282 2.74 -9.65 34.70
N ASN A 283 2.78 -10.88 34.16
CA ASN A 283 1.57 -11.68 33.97
C ASN A 283 1.12 -12.44 35.25
N GLY A 284 2.02 -12.71 36.18
CA GLY A 284 1.75 -13.26 37.51
C GLY A 284 1.61 -14.78 37.57
N ASN A 285 2.15 -15.51 36.61
CA ASN A 285 2.02 -16.97 36.52
C ASN A 285 3.21 -17.74 37.13
N GLY A 286 4.21 -17.04 37.67
CA GLY A 286 5.42 -17.59 38.27
C GLY A 286 6.41 -18.20 37.28
N LYS A 287 6.26 -17.94 35.97
CA LYS A 287 7.13 -18.44 34.90
C LYS A 287 7.70 -17.26 34.13
N ALA A 288 8.93 -17.39 33.63
CA ALA A 288 9.58 -16.37 32.81
C ALA A 288 9.16 -16.47 31.32
N ASP A 289 7.85 -16.53 31.05
CA ASP A 289 7.29 -16.72 29.71
C ASP A 289 6.95 -15.42 28.97
N GLU A 290 7.22 -14.26 29.58
CA GLU A 290 7.10 -12.99 28.90
C GLU A 290 8.05 -12.86 27.70
N ILE A 291 7.49 -12.30 26.63
CA ILE A 291 8.18 -11.81 25.44
C ILE A 291 8.06 -10.28 25.48
N PRO A 292 9.08 -9.56 26.01
CA PRO A 292 8.99 -8.12 26.24
C PRO A 292 8.80 -7.31 24.95
N PHE A 293 9.42 -7.77 23.86
CA PHE A 293 9.37 -7.12 22.56
C PHE A 293 9.01 -8.14 21.50
N SER A 294 7.94 -7.87 20.77
CA SER A 294 7.52 -8.68 19.63
C SER A 294 7.29 -7.76 18.44
N PRO A 295 8.00 -7.94 17.32
CA PRO A 295 7.73 -7.20 16.11
C PRO A 295 6.43 -7.71 15.49
N ALA A 296 5.40 -6.88 15.49
CA ALA A 296 4.11 -7.25 14.96
C ALA A 296 4.11 -7.16 13.42
N TRP A 297 4.54 -8.24 12.75
CA TRP A 297 3.97 -8.77 11.50
C TRP A 297 4.47 -10.20 11.26
N GLY A 298 3.52 -11.08 10.93
CA GLY A 298 3.69 -12.52 10.96
C GLY A 298 4.77 -13.07 10.03
N THR A 299 5.23 -14.26 10.41
CA THR A 299 6.04 -15.22 9.62
C THR A 299 7.52 -14.87 9.43
N GLY A 300 8.36 -15.30 10.38
CA GLY A 300 9.75 -15.71 10.08
C GLY A 300 10.74 -14.66 9.55
N VAL A 301 10.36 -13.39 9.48
CA VAL A 301 11.25 -12.30 9.08
C VAL A 301 12.06 -11.83 10.29
N ALA A 302 13.39 -11.90 10.16
CA ALA A 302 14.33 -11.65 11.23
C ALA A 302 14.09 -10.31 11.92
N ALA A 303 14.37 -10.25 13.23
CA ALA A 303 14.15 -9.09 14.10
C ALA A 303 14.67 -7.75 13.54
N HIS A 304 15.64 -7.77 12.62
CA HIS A 304 16.10 -6.57 11.88
C HIS A 304 14.97 -5.79 11.20
N ASN A 305 13.96 -6.45 10.61
CA ASN A 305 12.86 -5.77 9.91
C ASN A 305 12.01 -4.91 10.85
N ALA A 306 11.97 -5.25 12.14
CA ALA A 306 11.33 -4.43 13.17
C ALA A 306 12.01 -3.07 13.35
N PHE A 307 13.32 -3.03 13.11
CA PHE A 307 14.15 -1.84 13.17
C PHE A 307 14.23 -1.12 11.82
N ASP A 308 14.14 -1.84 10.70
CA ASP A 308 14.11 -1.26 9.35
C ASP A 308 12.88 -0.38 9.12
N GLN A 309 11.79 -0.65 9.84
CA GLN A 309 10.53 0.09 9.71
C GLN A 309 10.42 1.30 10.65
N HIS A 310 11.57 1.90 10.97
CA HIS A 310 11.72 3.28 11.49
C HIS A 310 11.27 3.55 12.94
N ALA A 311 10.72 2.59 13.68
CA ALA A 311 10.16 2.84 15.02
C ALA A 311 11.18 3.41 16.04
N PHE A 312 12.47 3.10 15.88
CA PHE A 312 13.54 3.59 16.76
C PHE A 312 14.70 4.28 16.03
N ILE A 313 14.68 4.40 14.70
CA ILE A 313 15.80 4.97 13.91
C ILE A 313 16.07 6.44 14.29
N GLY A 314 15.00 7.23 14.45
CA GLY A 314 15.12 8.64 14.89
C GLY A 314 15.67 8.81 16.31
N ALA A 315 15.52 7.79 17.17
CA ALA A 315 16.04 7.84 18.54
C ALA A 315 17.57 7.78 18.60
N TRP A 316 18.23 7.32 17.53
CA TRP A 316 19.68 7.29 17.38
C TRP A 316 20.23 8.50 16.60
N GLY A 317 19.39 9.50 16.30
CA GLY A 317 19.79 10.69 15.56
C GLY A 317 20.07 10.45 14.08
N ILE A 318 19.64 9.31 13.54
CA ILE A 318 19.72 8.97 12.12
C ILE A 318 18.36 9.32 11.51
N GLY A 319 18.32 10.29 10.59
CA GLY A 319 17.11 10.78 9.93
C GLY A 319 17.43 11.59 8.70
#